data_AF-A0A932D7B8-F1
#
_entry.id   AF-A0A932D7B8-F1
#
_cell.length_a   1.000
_cell.length_b   1.000
_cell.length_c   1.000
_cell.angle_alpha   90.00
_cell.angle_beta   90.00
_cell.angle_gamma   90.00
#
_symmetry.space_group_name_H-M   'P 1'
#
loop_
_entity.id
_entity.type
_entity.pdbx_description
1 polymer ?
#
loop_
_entity_poly.entity_id
_entity_poly.type
_entity_poly.pdbx_seq_one_letter_code
_entity_poly.pdbx_strand_id
1 'polypeptide(L)'
;MTTEPERGKSASEPGGELECPKCGLLNPPRSRHCRDCGAHLVVRCQSCGHRNERAASHCAKCGHRLHRSVWRRWRKRMFLRNYEFAPWHVGLLIVFVALVFYVVVKIAEFNFSSVFRP
;
A
#
# COMPACT_ATOMS: atom_id res chain seq x y z
N MET A 1 -46.61 31.03 26.36
CA MET A 1 -46.80 29.89 25.44
C MET A 1 -45.80 30.06 24.31
N THR A 2 -44.74 29.26 24.34
CA THR A 2 -43.62 29.25 23.39
C THR A 2 -43.99 28.40 22.18
N THR A 3 -43.87 28.93 20.96
CA THR A 3 -43.81 28.10 19.75
C THR A 3 -42.79 28.69 18.78
N GLU A 4 -41.62 28.06 18.73
CA GLU A 4 -40.64 28.14 17.64
C GLU A 4 -41.28 27.71 16.30
N PRO A 5 -40.95 28.36 15.17
CA PRO A 5 -41.24 27.79 13.88
C PRO A 5 -40.14 26.79 13.50
N GLU A 6 -40.59 25.55 13.42
CA GLU A 6 -39.97 24.36 12.81
C GLU A 6 -38.92 24.66 11.73
N ARG A 7 -37.68 24.24 12.03
CA ARG A 7 -36.53 24.24 11.11
C ARG A 7 -36.83 23.32 9.92
N GLY A 8 -37.10 23.95 8.78
CA GLY A 8 -37.34 23.30 7.49
C GLY A 8 -36.32 22.21 7.18
N LYS A 9 -36.85 20.99 7.08
CA LYS A 9 -36.19 19.80 6.56
C LYS A 9 -36.01 19.99 5.05
N SER A 10 -34.88 20.58 4.63
CA SER A 10 -34.61 20.81 3.21
C SER A 10 -34.20 19.51 2.52
N ALA A 11 -34.94 19.19 1.47
CA ALA A 11 -34.81 18.02 0.63
C ALA A 11 -33.44 17.90 -0.04
N SER A 12 -32.92 16.68 0.00
CA SER A 12 -32.02 16.01 -0.95
C SER A 12 -31.67 16.73 -2.26
N GLU A 13 -30.56 17.45 -2.27
CA GLU A 13 -29.59 17.34 -3.37
C GLU A 13 -28.58 16.23 -3.01
N PRO A 14 -27.85 15.61 -3.95
CA PRO A 14 -26.68 14.78 -3.61
C PRO A 14 -25.56 15.70 -3.11
N GLY A 15 -25.78 16.28 -1.94
CA GLY A 15 -24.99 17.29 -1.27
C GLY A 15 -24.61 16.81 0.12
N GLY A 16 -24.20 15.54 0.23
CA GLY A 16 -23.63 15.03 1.47
C GLY A 16 -22.36 15.79 1.83
N GLU A 17 -22.21 16.13 3.11
CA GLU A 17 -20.96 16.70 3.59
C GLU A 17 -19.78 15.75 3.32
N LEU A 18 -18.68 16.33 2.87
CA LEU A 18 -17.43 15.65 2.54
C LEU A 18 -16.55 15.58 3.78
N GLU A 19 -16.39 14.40 4.34
CA GLU A 19 -15.47 14.20 5.43
C GLU A 19 -14.01 14.26 4.95
N CYS A 20 -13.17 15.01 5.65
CA CYS A 20 -11.76 15.09 5.34
C CYS A 20 -11.00 13.85 5.84
N PRO A 21 -10.35 13.05 4.97
CA PRO A 21 -9.64 11.84 5.39
C PRO A 21 -8.35 12.11 6.20
N LYS A 22 -7.95 13.39 6.36
CA LYS A 22 -6.77 13.79 7.13
C LYS A 22 -7.12 14.28 8.54
N CYS A 23 -8.27 14.92 8.73
CA CYS A 23 -8.64 15.59 9.99
C CYS A 23 -10.07 15.31 10.47
N GLY A 24 -10.89 14.60 9.69
CA GLY A 24 -12.29 14.28 10.06
C GLY A 24 -13.30 15.42 9.88
N LEU A 25 -12.87 16.64 9.54
CA LEU A 25 -13.80 17.76 9.35
C LEU A 25 -14.78 17.49 8.21
N LEU A 26 -16.08 17.70 8.46
CA LEU A 26 -17.13 17.73 7.45
C LEU A 26 -17.09 19.04 6.67
N ASN A 27 -16.91 18.94 5.35
CA ASN A 27 -16.81 20.06 4.44
C ASN A 27 -18.03 20.10 3.50
N PRO A 28 -18.44 21.29 3.02
CA PRO A 28 -19.54 21.41 2.06
C PRO A 28 -19.33 20.56 0.78
N PRO A 29 -20.41 20.09 0.13
CA PRO A 29 -20.40 19.09 -0.96
C PRO A 29 -19.65 19.46 -2.26
N ARG A 30 -18.98 20.62 -2.33
CA ARG A 30 -18.19 21.07 -3.49
C ARG A 30 -16.81 21.60 -3.13
N SER A 31 -16.40 21.40 -1.88
CA SER A 31 -15.10 21.85 -1.37
C SER A 31 -13.97 21.08 -2.04
N ARG A 32 -13.02 21.80 -2.66
CA ARG A 32 -11.83 21.17 -3.28
C ARG A 32 -10.74 20.87 -2.26
N HIS A 33 -10.69 21.64 -1.19
CA HIS A 33 -9.73 21.56 -0.09
C HIS A 33 -10.47 21.61 1.24
N CYS A 34 -9.92 20.96 2.26
CA CYS A 34 -10.41 21.06 3.62
C CYS A 34 -10.22 22.48 4.13
N ARG A 35 -11.27 23.04 4.76
CA ARG A 35 -11.23 24.39 5.34
C ARG A 35 -10.33 24.50 6.57
N ASP A 36 -10.03 23.39 7.22
CA ASP A 36 -9.17 23.34 8.40
C ASP A 36 -7.72 22.97 8.04
N CYS A 37 -7.48 21.77 7.50
CA CYS A 37 -6.12 21.29 7.24
C CYS A 37 -5.58 21.51 5.81
N GLY A 38 -6.37 22.10 4.91
CA GLY A 38 -5.98 22.36 3.52
C GLY A 38 -5.87 21.14 2.58
N ALA A 39 -6.12 19.92 3.07
CA ALA A 39 -5.99 18.70 2.26
C ALA A 39 -7.01 18.67 1.11
N HIS A 40 -6.62 18.25 -0.10
CA HIS A 40 -7.61 18.09 -1.18
C HIS A 40 -8.65 17.02 -0.84
N LEU A 41 -9.90 17.30 -1.13
CA LEU A 41 -11.05 16.43 -0.85
C LEU A 41 -11.57 15.70 -2.08
N VAL A 42 -11.05 16.02 -3.27
CA VAL A 42 -11.50 15.47 -4.55
C VAL A 42 -10.34 14.87 -5.35
N VAL A 43 -10.64 13.84 -6.14
CA VAL A 43 -9.72 13.19 -7.07
C VAL A 43 -10.40 13.00 -8.43
N ARG A 44 -9.65 13.18 -9.52
CA ARG A 44 -10.12 12.87 -10.87
C ARG A 44 -9.78 11.44 -11.22
N CYS A 45 -10.74 10.69 -11.75
CA CYS A 45 -10.50 9.36 -12.27
C CYS A 45 -9.56 9.42 -13.48
N GLN A 46 -8.48 8.64 -13.47
CA GLN A 46 -7.52 8.59 -14.59
C GLN A 46 -8.08 7.89 -15.84
N SER A 47 -9.12 7.07 -15.70
CA SER A 47 -9.73 6.34 -16.82
C SER A 47 -10.85 7.11 -17.52
N CYS A 48 -11.68 7.87 -16.79
CA CYS A 48 -12.86 8.53 -17.36
C CYS A 48 -12.97 10.04 -17.05
N GLY A 49 -12.04 10.60 -16.27
CA GLY A 49 -12.01 12.02 -15.91
C GLY A 49 -13.02 12.48 -14.85
N HIS A 50 -13.94 11.62 -14.41
CA HIS A 50 -14.96 11.98 -13.42
C HIS A 50 -14.34 12.41 -12.08
N ARG A 51 -14.93 13.43 -11.43
CA ARG A 51 -14.53 13.91 -10.12
C ARG A 51 -15.20 13.06 -9.04
N ASN A 52 -14.40 12.50 -8.15
CA ASN A 52 -14.86 11.69 -7.03
C ASN A 52 -14.31 12.28 -5.73
N GLU A 53 -14.92 11.91 -4.62
CA GLU A 53 -14.39 12.20 -3.29
C GLU A 53 -13.04 11.48 -3.11
N ARG A 54 -12.10 12.12 -2.42
CA ARG A 54 -10.80 11.51 -2.15
C ARG A 54 -10.94 10.29 -1.24
N ALA A 55 -11.98 10.23 -0.39
CA ALA A 55 -12.27 9.06 0.43
C ALA A 55 -12.78 7.86 -0.40
N ALA A 56 -13.32 8.08 -1.60
CA ALA A 56 -13.88 7.02 -2.43
C ALA A 56 -12.79 6.06 -2.94
N SER A 57 -13.05 4.75 -2.80
CA SER A 57 -12.13 3.70 -3.26
C SER A 57 -12.23 3.45 -4.78
N HIS A 58 -13.43 3.62 -5.34
CA HIS A 58 -13.76 3.38 -6.75
C HIS A 58 -14.47 4.59 -7.35
N CYS A 59 -14.36 4.74 -8.66
CA CYS A 59 -15.04 5.81 -9.37
C CYS A 59 -16.54 5.54 -9.46
N ALA A 60 -17.36 6.51 -9.04
CA ALA A 60 -18.83 6.42 -9.11
C ALA A 60 -19.37 6.29 -10.54
N LYS A 61 -18.63 6.79 -11.54
CA LYS A 61 -19.05 6.75 -12.96
C LYS A 61 -18.64 5.48 -13.70
N CYS A 62 -17.41 4.99 -13.52
CA CYS A 62 -16.86 3.88 -14.32
C CYS A 62 -16.33 2.70 -13.52
N GLY A 63 -16.40 2.74 -12.19
CA GLY A 63 -15.90 1.67 -11.32
C GLY A 63 -14.38 1.57 -11.20
N HIS A 64 -13.59 2.36 -11.94
CA HIS A 64 -12.13 2.28 -11.87
C HIS A 64 -11.61 2.62 -10.46
N ARG A 65 -10.63 1.85 -9.96
CA ARG A 65 -10.04 2.06 -8.63
C ARG A 65 -9.25 3.37 -8.57
N LEU A 66 -9.61 4.25 -7.64
CA LEU A 66 -9.01 5.58 -7.52
C LEU A 66 -7.69 5.57 -6.72
N HIS A 67 -7.56 4.66 -5.76
CA HIS A 67 -6.36 4.52 -4.94
C HIS A 67 -5.53 3.33 -5.40
N ARG A 68 -4.25 3.58 -5.68
CA ARG A 68 -3.30 2.51 -5.99
C ARG A 68 -2.93 1.79 -4.69
N SER A 69 -2.99 0.46 -4.69
CA SER A 69 -2.58 -0.30 -3.51
C SER A 69 -1.14 0.01 -3.12
N VAL A 70 -0.90 0.17 -1.82
CA VAL A 70 0.46 0.32 -1.26
C VAL A 70 1.33 -0.85 -1.72
N TRP A 71 0.74 -2.06 -1.77
CA TRP A 71 1.36 -3.25 -2.34
C TRP A 71 1.88 -3.07 -3.76
N ARG A 72 1.14 -2.43 -4.68
CA ARG A 72 1.63 -2.18 -6.05
C ARG A 72 2.85 -1.26 -6.07
N ARG A 73 2.90 -0.26 -5.18
CA ARG A 73 4.03 0.67 -5.07
C ARG A 73 5.27 -0.04 -4.50
N TRP A 74 5.06 -0.86 -3.46
CA TRP A 74 6.11 -1.63 -2.83
C TRP A 74 6.63 -2.73 -3.76
N ARG A 75 5.74 -3.51 -4.39
CA ARG A 75 6.09 -4.50 -5.41
C ARG A 75 6.87 -3.91 -6.57
N LYS A 76 6.53 -2.69 -7.03
CA LYS A 76 7.32 -2.03 -8.09
C LYS A 76 8.74 -1.69 -7.64
N ARG A 77 8.92 -1.24 -6.39
CA ARG A 77 10.26 -0.98 -5.83
C ARG A 77 11.05 -2.25 -5.51
N MET A 78 10.37 -3.32 -5.10
CA MET A 78 11.03 -4.55 -4.64
C MET A 78 11.29 -5.53 -5.79
N PHE A 79 10.43 -5.59 -6.80
CA PHE A 79 10.55 -6.53 -7.92
C PHE A 79 10.98 -5.89 -9.24
N LEU A 80 10.82 -4.57 -9.44
CA LEU A 80 11.25 -3.89 -10.67
C LEU A 80 12.44 -2.94 -10.47
N ARG A 81 13.02 -2.90 -9.27
CA ARG A 81 14.34 -2.31 -9.06
C ARG A 81 15.32 -3.46 -9.04
N ASN A 82 15.89 -3.72 -10.21
CA ASN A 82 17.10 -4.50 -10.44
C ASN A 82 17.23 -5.77 -9.60
N TYR A 83 16.81 -6.88 -10.21
CA TYR A 83 17.41 -8.19 -10.02
C TYR A 83 18.89 -8.20 -10.51
N GLU A 84 19.67 -7.18 -10.13
CA GLU A 84 21.12 -7.09 -10.36
C GLU A 84 21.91 -7.52 -9.13
N PHE A 85 21.26 -8.07 -8.09
CA PHE A 85 21.93 -9.07 -7.26
C PHE A 85 22.04 -10.32 -8.12
N ALA A 86 23.06 -10.27 -8.98
CA ALA A 86 23.25 -11.13 -10.11
C ALA A 86 22.98 -12.59 -9.73
N PRO A 87 22.29 -13.38 -10.57
CA PRO A 87 22.17 -14.83 -10.36
C PRO A 87 23.52 -15.50 -10.04
N TRP A 88 24.63 -14.89 -10.48
CA TRP A 88 25.99 -15.23 -10.08
C TRP A 88 26.26 -15.20 -8.56
N HIS A 89 25.83 -14.16 -7.84
CA HIS A 89 26.08 -14.06 -6.39
C HIS A 89 25.27 -15.10 -5.61
N VAL A 90 24.03 -15.37 -6.04
CA VAL A 90 23.20 -16.43 -5.46
C VAL A 90 23.83 -17.80 -5.72
N GLY A 91 24.30 -18.04 -6.96
CA GLY A 91 25.05 -19.25 -7.30
C GLY A 91 26.33 -19.41 -6.47
N LEU A 92 27.12 -18.35 -6.30
CA LEU A 92 28.35 -18.36 -5.52
C LEU A 92 28.07 -18.70 -4.05
N LEU A 93 27.04 -18.11 -3.45
CA LEU A 93 26.65 -18.39 -2.07
C LEU A 93 26.23 -19.86 -1.89
N ILE A 94 25.47 -20.41 -2.84
CA ILE A 94 25.07 -21.83 -2.80
C ILE A 94 26.29 -22.74 -2.88
N VAL A 95 27.22 -22.48 -3.81
CA VAL A 95 28.46 -23.26 -3.96
C VAL A 95 29.33 -23.16 -2.71
N PHE A 96 29.46 -21.96 -2.13
CA PHE A 96 30.23 -21.75 -0.91
C PHE A 96 29.64 -22.53 0.27
N VAL A 97 28.32 -22.47 0.47
CA VAL A 97 27.63 -23.22 1.53
C VAL A 97 27.78 -24.73 1.33
N ALA A 98 27.64 -25.24 0.10
CA ALA A 98 27.82 -26.65 -0.21
C ALA A 98 29.26 -27.13 0.06
N LEU A 99 30.26 -26.32 -0.28
CA LEU A 99 31.67 -26.62 -0.04
C LEU A 99 31.99 -26.64 1.47
N VAL A 100 31.51 -25.66 2.23
CA VAL A 100 31.67 -25.64 3.69
C VAL A 100 31.03 -26.87 4.32
N PHE A 101 29.80 -27.21 3.93
CA PHE A 101 29.13 -28.41 4.42
C PHE A 101 29.90 -29.69 4.10
N TYR A 102 30.37 -29.84 2.87
CA TYR A 102 31.21 -30.98 2.45
C TYR A 102 32.48 -31.09 3.30
N VAL A 103 33.18 -29.97 3.52
CA VAL A 103 34.38 -29.92 4.36
C VAL A 103 34.06 -30.30 5.80
N VAL A 104 32.99 -29.80 6.39
CA VAL A 104 32.57 -30.15 7.75
C VAL A 104 32.28 -31.65 7.88
N VAL A 105 31.53 -32.22 6.93
CA VAL A 105 31.26 -33.67 6.90
C VAL A 105 32.55 -34.47 6.78
N LYS A 106 33.47 -34.07 5.89
CA LYS A 106 34.75 -34.75 5.71
C LYS A 106 35.68 -34.64 6.91
N ILE A 107 35.70 -33.49 7.58
CA ILE A 107 36.43 -33.29 8.82
C ILE A 107 35.84 -34.17 9.92
N ALA A 108 34.50 -34.27 10.01
CA ALA A 108 33.85 -35.14 10.99
C ALA A 108 34.16 -36.62 10.72
N GLU A 109 34.11 -37.07 9.47
CA GLU A 109 34.52 -38.43 9.07
C GLU A 109 35.99 -38.70 9.37
N PHE A 110 36.89 -37.74 9.10
CA PHE A 110 38.32 -37.87 9.37
C PHE A 110 38.63 -37.93 10.86
N ASN A 111 38.04 -37.03 11.66
CA ASN A 111 38.18 -37.04 13.12
C ASN A 111 37.64 -38.34 13.72
N PHE A 112 36.49 -38.82 13.24
CA PHE A 112 35.94 -40.11 13.66
C PHE A 112 36.90 -41.27 13.34
N SER A 113 37.51 -41.25 12.14
CA SER A 113 38.47 -42.26 11.71
C SER A 113 39.81 -42.19 12.48
N SER A 114 40.25 -41.00 12.90
CA SER A 114 41.48 -40.84 13.70
C SER A 114 41.29 -41.20 15.18
N VAL A 115 40.08 -41.03 15.73
CA VAL A 115 39.76 -41.39 17.13
C VAL A 115 39.54 -42.91 17.29
N PHE A 116 39.04 -43.58 16.25
CA PHE A 116 38.80 -45.04 16.23
C PHE A 116 39.91 -45.85 15.52
N ARG A 117 41.16 -45.37 15.53
CA ARG A 117 42.30 -46.17 15.09
C ARG A 117 42.97 -46.80 16.33
N PRO A 118 42.91 -48.14 16.51
CA PRO A 118 43.53 -48.83 17.64
C PRO A 118 45.07 -48.77 17.58
#